data_AF-A0A7V3FU75-F1
#
_entry.id   AF-A0A7V3FU75-F1
#
_cell.length_a   1.000
_cell.length_b   1.000
_cell.length_c   1.000
_cell.angle_alpha   90.00
_cell.angle_beta   90.00
_cell.angle_gamma   90.00
#
_symmetry.space_group_name_H-M   'P 1'
#
loop_
_entity.id
_entity.type
_entity.pdbx_description
1 polymer ?
#
loop_
_entity_poly.entity_id
_entity_poly.type
_entity_poly.pdbx_seq_one_letter_code
_entity_poly.pdbx_strand_id
1 'polypeptide(L)'
;MSENEYRDFIRSLSFSQKFRYGIYQFADHFLGRKRMFSNRAPYYKELNETMPKHGEGRIMPIERRKDLSLEEFKNHYVKKGIPVVMEGAAKDWPCVQKWSLEYFKQLHGKDEIVLVDQAIPGYPYELTTLADVIDNIRGGGSKYYRFYPLLARHPEHLNDF
;
A
#
# COMPACT_ATOMS: atom_id res chain seq x y z
N MET A 1 12.55 15.48 14.66
CA MET A 1 13.26 14.24 14.27
C MET A 1 14.16 14.55 13.09
N SER A 2 15.39 14.04 13.10
CA SER A 2 16.34 14.24 12.01
C SER A 2 16.01 13.31 10.82
N GLU A 3 16.40 13.67 9.60
CA GLU A 3 16.29 12.83 8.40
C GLU A 3 16.90 11.43 8.59
N ASN A 4 17.92 11.34 9.45
CA ASN A 4 18.61 10.11 9.80
C ASN A 4 17.75 9.14 10.64
N GLU A 5 16.80 9.64 11.44
CA GLU A 5 15.94 8.81 12.29
C GLU A 5 14.85 8.10 11.46
N TYR A 6 14.25 8.78 10.48
CA TYR A 6 13.22 8.17 9.61
C TYR A 6 13.75 7.04 8.72
N ARG A 7 15.05 7.03 8.45
CA ARG A 7 15.72 6.03 7.62
C ARG A 7 16.39 4.93 8.44
N ASP A 8 16.06 4.79 9.73
CA ASP A 8 16.65 3.76 10.59
C ASP A 8 16.39 2.34 10.08
N PHE A 9 15.26 2.08 9.40
CA PHE A 9 15.01 0.78 8.75
C PHE A 9 15.99 0.48 7.62
N ILE A 10 16.57 1.50 6.95
CA ILE A 10 17.62 1.30 5.95
C ILE A 10 18.90 0.85 6.66
N ARG A 11 19.09 1.16 7.95
CA ARG A 11 20.27 0.75 8.72
C ARG A 11 20.25 -0.72 9.14
N SER A 12 19.09 -1.38 9.15
CA SER A 12 19.00 -2.81 9.50
C SER A 12 19.61 -3.72 8.43
N LEU A 13 19.71 -3.25 7.17
CA LEU A 13 20.33 -4.01 6.09
C LEU A 13 21.84 -3.75 6.00
N SER A 14 22.61 -4.83 5.91
CA SER A 14 24.06 -4.76 5.66
C SER A 14 24.34 -4.16 4.27
N PHE A 15 25.57 -3.67 4.07
CA PHE A 15 25.99 -3.16 2.76
C PHE A 15 25.87 -4.22 1.66
N SER A 16 26.26 -5.47 1.95
CA SER A 16 26.18 -6.57 0.98
C SER A 16 24.74 -6.90 0.60
N GLN A 17 23.81 -6.90 1.56
CA GLN A 17 22.39 -7.09 1.31
C GLN A 17 21.82 -5.99 0.42
N LYS A 18 22.16 -4.72 0.69
CA LYS A 18 21.74 -3.57 -0.13
C LYS A 18 22.30 -3.66 -1.54
N PHE A 19 23.59 -3.96 -1.68
CA PHE A 19 24.25 -4.07 -2.97
C PHE A 19 23.62 -5.18 -3.83
N ARG A 20 23.41 -6.36 -3.24
CA ARG A 20 22.75 -7.49 -3.92
C ARG A 20 21.33 -7.13 -4.39
N TYR A 21 20.55 -6.43 -3.55
CA TYR A 21 19.25 -5.90 -3.96
C TYR A 21 19.36 -4.88 -5.10
N GLY A 22 20.34 -3.98 -5.03
CA GLY A 22 20.61 -2.99 -6.08
C GLY A 22 20.88 -3.64 -7.44
N ILE A 23 21.68 -4.70 -7.48
CA ILE A 23 21.92 -5.49 -8.71
C ILE A 23 20.62 -6.08 -9.25
N TYR A 24 19.76 -6.63 -8.38
CA TYR A 24 18.45 -7.14 -8.78
C TYR A 24 17.55 -6.06 -9.39
N GLN A 25 17.55 -4.85 -8.84
CA GLN A 25 16.76 -3.74 -9.38
C GLN A 25 17.33 -3.20 -10.70
N PHE A 26 18.66 -3.08 -10.78
CA PHE A 26 19.34 -2.67 -11.99
C PHE A 26 19.05 -3.64 -13.15
N ALA A 27 19.21 -4.94 -12.91
CA ALA A 27 18.92 -5.97 -13.91
C ALA A 27 17.44 -5.93 -14.34
N ASP A 28 16.50 -5.78 -13.40
CA ASP A 28 15.08 -5.67 -13.72
C ASP A 28 14.77 -4.46 -14.60
N HIS A 29 15.35 -3.30 -14.27
CA HIS A 29 15.09 -2.05 -14.97
C HIS A 29 15.65 -2.06 -16.39
N PHE A 30 16.89 -2.51 -16.57
CA PHE A 30 17.59 -2.38 -17.86
C PHE A 30 17.51 -3.63 -18.75
N LEU A 31 17.42 -4.82 -18.16
CA LEU A 31 17.45 -6.09 -18.90
C LEU A 31 16.07 -6.77 -18.94
N GLY A 32 15.14 -6.33 -18.09
CA GLY A 32 13.79 -6.84 -17.99
C GLY A 32 13.69 -8.13 -17.17
N ARG A 33 12.69 -8.18 -16.29
CA ARG A 33 12.44 -9.32 -15.38
C ARG A 33 12.36 -10.66 -16.10
N LYS A 34 11.72 -10.73 -17.28
CA LYS A 34 11.55 -11.97 -18.05
C LYS A 34 12.87 -12.59 -18.52
N ARG A 35 13.91 -11.78 -18.79
CA ARG A 35 15.22 -12.26 -19.23
C ARG A 35 16.15 -12.63 -18.08
N MET A 36 16.00 -11.93 -16.95
CA MET A 36 16.86 -12.06 -15.78
C MET A 36 16.13 -12.66 -14.57
N PHE A 37 15.16 -13.56 -14.80
CA PHE A 37 14.32 -14.19 -13.78
C PHE A 37 15.16 -15.12 -12.86
N SER A 38 16.07 -14.51 -12.12
CA SER A 38 16.88 -15.16 -11.10
C SER A 38 15.97 -15.52 -9.94
N ASN A 39 16.08 -16.74 -9.43
CA ASN A 39 15.37 -17.13 -8.23
C ASN A 39 15.88 -16.29 -7.05
N ARG A 40 15.08 -15.31 -6.63
CA ARG A 40 15.38 -14.42 -5.50
C ARG A 40 14.84 -14.97 -4.17
N ALA A 41 14.11 -16.09 -4.18
CA ALA A 41 13.57 -16.68 -2.95
C ALA A 41 14.64 -16.96 -1.88
N PRO A 42 15.86 -17.44 -2.21
CA PRO A 42 16.91 -17.61 -1.20
C PRO A 42 17.34 -16.30 -0.54
N TYR A 43 17.42 -15.21 -1.33
CA TYR A 43 17.77 -13.88 -0.80
C TYR A 43 16.69 -13.38 0.16
N TYR A 44 15.41 -13.49 -0.20
CA TYR A 44 14.32 -13.08 0.68
C TYR A 44 14.21 -13.96 1.94
N LYS A 45 14.48 -15.27 1.81
CA LYS A 45 14.55 -16.18 2.96
C LYS A 45 15.64 -15.73 3.94
N GLU A 46 16.84 -15.46 3.43
CA GLU A 46 17.96 -14.93 4.23
C GLU A 46 17.60 -13.62 4.92
N LEU A 47 16.95 -12.68 4.22
CA LEU A 47 16.48 -11.43 4.84
C LEU A 47 15.47 -11.67 5.95
N ASN A 48 14.49 -12.56 5.75
CA ASN A 48 13.47 -12.86 6.76
C ASN A 48 14.05 -13.54 8.00
N GLU A 49 15.13 -14.32 7.85
CA GLU A 49 15.84 -14.95 8.97
C GLU A 49 16.78 -13.98 9.71
N THR A 50 17.35 -13.00 9.00
CA THR A 50 18.35 -12.08 9.57
C THR A 50 17.72 -10.82 10.16
N MET A 51 16.71 -10.24 9.50
CA MET A 51 16.07 -8.98 9.90
C MET A 51 15.57 -8.96 11.35
N PRO A 52 14.84 -9.98 11.85
CA PRO A 52 14.33 -9.95 13.24
C PRO A 52 15.43 -9.90 14.30
N LYS A 53 16.65 -10.34 13.97
CA LYS A 53 17.79 -10.34 14.91
C LYS A 53 18.32 -8.93 15.20
N HIS A 54 17.93 -7.94 14.40
CA HIS A 54 18.31 -6.54 14.58
C HIS A 54 17.38 -5.77 15.54
N GLY A 55 16.43 -6.48 16.18
CA GLY A 55 15.45 -5.92 17.08
C GLY A 55 14.15 -5.53 16.38
N GLU A 56 13.17 -5.12 17.17
CA GLU A 56 11.86 -4.71 16.66
C GLU A 56 11.93 -3.36 15.94
N GLY A 57 11.04 -3.18 14.96
CA GLY A 57 10.81 -1.88 14.36
C GLY A 57 10.30 -0.88 15.40
N ARG A 58 10.68 0.39 15.26
CA ARG A 58 10.19 1.46 16.13
C ARG A 58 8.98 2.13 15.49
N ILE A 59 7.99 2.48 16.30
CA ILE A 59 6.89 3.34 15.86
C ILE A 59 7.44 4.77 15.77
N MET A 60 7.33 5.36 14.59
CA MET A 60 7.74 6.74 14.35
C MET A 60 6.50 7.60 14.12
N PRO A 61 6.32 8.71 14.86
CA PRO A 61 5.25 9.63 14.56
C PRO A 61 5.48 10.22 13.17
N ILE A 62 4.41 10.40 12.38
CA ILE A 62 4.48 11.02 11.06
C ILE A 62 4.08 12.49 11.21
N GLU A 63 4.89 13.40 10.67
CA GLU A 63 4.58 14.83 10.67
C GLU A 63 3.28 15.11 9.91
N ARG A 64 2.44 15.98 10.46
CA ARG A 64 1.17 16.42 9.86
C ARG A 64 1.29 17.89 9.49
N ARG A 65 1.00 18.23 8.25
CA ARG A 65 1.17 19.59 7.72
C ARG A 65 -0.08 20.06 6.99
N LYS A 66 -0.50 21.28 7.30
CA LYS A 66 -1.50 22.04 6.54
C LYS A 66 -0.79 22.95 5.54
N ASP A 67 -1.48 23.25 4.45
CA ASP A 67 -1.08 24.27 3.46
C ASP A 67 0.35 24.11 2.92
N LEU A 68 0.80 22.86 2.77
CA LEU A 68 2.15 22.53 2.34
C LEU A 68 2.35 22.89 0.87
N SER A 69 3.28 23.80 0.58
CA SER A 69 3.60 24.17 -0.80
C SER A 69 4.26 23.01 -1.56
N LEU A 70 4.13 23.01 -2.89
CA LEU A 70 4.76 21.99 -3.74
C LEU A 70 6.29 21.97 -3.60
N GLU A 71 6.91 23.13 -3.43
CA GLU A 71 8.36 23.26 -3.25
C GLU A 71 8.81 22.64 -1.92
N GLU A 72 8.16 23.00 -0.81
CA GLU A 72 8.46 22.41 0.50
C GLU A 72 8.19 20.91 0.49
N PHE A 73 7.08 20.46 -0.11
CA PHE A 73 6.76 19.05 -0.24
C PHE A 73 7.89 18.28 -0.95
N LYS A 74 8.35 18.80 -2.09
CA LYS A 74 9.42 18.18 -2.87
C LYS A 74 10.76 18.17 -2.12
N ASN A 75 11.16 19.30 -1.54
CA ASN A 75 12.49 19.48 -0.95
C ASN A 75 12.63 18.83 0.42
N HIS A 76 11.59 18.87 1.26
CA HIS A 76 11.65 18.35 2.63
C HIS A 76 11.18 16.90 2.76
N TYR A 77 10.37 16.40 1.83
CA TYR A 77 9.76 15.06 1.96
C TYR A 77 10.11 14.14 0.79
N VAL A 78 9.73 14.49 -0.44
CA VAL A 78 9.90 13.59 -1.60
C VAL A 78 11.36 13.27 -1.87
N LYS A 79 12.22 14.27 -2.04
CA LYS A 79 13.67 14.07 -2.29
C LYS A 79 14.35 13.32 -1.16
N LYS A 80 13.82 13.45 0.06
CA LYS A 80 14.36 12.85 1.26
C LYS A 80 13.71 11.51 1.62
N GLY A 81 12.68 11.06 0.90
CA GLY A 81 11.93 9.85 1.24
C GLY A 81 11.38 9.87 2.67
N ILE A 82 10.96 11.04 3.17
CA ILE A 82 10.37 11.19 4.51
C ILE A 82 8.84 11.21 4.35
N PRO A 83 8.08 10.38 5.08
CA PRO A 83 6.62 10.40 5.02
C PRO A 83 6.06 11.66 5.67
N VAL A 84 4.95 12.16 5.14
CA VAL A 84 4.19 13.30 5.70
C VAL A 84 2.71 13.11 5.45
N VAL A 85 1.89 13.51 6.41
CA VAL A 85 0.44 13.62 6.24
C VAL A 85 0.12 15.04 5.79
N MET A 86 -0.44 15.17 4.58
CA MET A 86 -0.96 16.44 4.06
C MET A 86 -2.38 16.64 4.58
N GLU A 87 -2.51 17.33 5.71
CA GLU A 87 -3.78 17.54 6.39
C GLU A 87 -4.65 18.53 5.62
N GLY A 88 -5.88 18.10 5.30
CA GLY A 88 -6.86 18.93 4.61
C GLY A 88 -6.66 19.04 3.10
N ALA A 89 -5.62 18.44 2.51
CA ALA A 89 -5.35 18.55 1.07
C ALA A 89 -6.47 18.01 0.17
N ALA A 90 -7.22 17.01 0.67
CA ALA A 90 -8.34 16.38 -0.03
C ALA A 90 -9.72 16.82 0.50
N LYS A 91 -9.80 17.79 1.43
CA LYS A 91 -11.03 18.09 2.18
C LYS A 91 -12.21 18.51 1.28
N ASP A 92 -11.90 19.12 0.14
CA ASP A 92 -12.86 19.67 -0.81
C ASP A 92 -13.18 18.67 -1.95
N TRP A 93 -12.57 17.47 -1.95
CA TRP A 93 -12.90 16.43 -2.94
C TRP A 93 -14.35 15.96 -2.75
N PRO A 94 -15.14 15.83 -3.85
CA PRO A 94 -16.51 15.37 -3.76
C PRO A 94 -16.67 14.02 -3.04
N CYS A 95 -15.69 13.11 -3.17
CA CYS A 95 -15.72 11.81 -2.49
C CYS A 95 -15.78 11.94 -0.96
N VAL A 96 -15.16 12.96 -0.36
CA VAL A 96 -15.18 13.20 1.08
C VAL A 96 -16.60 13.49 1.59
N GLN A 97 -17.43 14.10 0.75
CA GLN A 97 -18.80 14.47 1.09
C GLN A 97 -19.83 13.40 0.67
N LYS A 98 -19.61 12.73 -0.46
CA LYS A 98 -20.57 11.81 -1.07
C LYS A 98 -20.41 10.36 -0.63
N TRP A 99 -19.17 9.89 -0.51
CA TRP A 99 -18.92 8.46 -0.44
C TRP A 99 -19.25 7.91 0.94
N SER A 100 -20.08 6.87 0.94
CA SER A 100 -20.41 6.10 2.13
C SER A 100 -20.62 4.63 1.73
N LEU A 101 -20.65 3.74 2.72
CA LEU A 101 -21.00 2.35 2.45
C LEU A 101 -22.42 2.22 1.85
N GLU A 102 -23.39 3.06 2.26
CA GLU A 102 -24.73 3.04 1.64
C GLU A 102 -24.69 3.49 0.18
N TYR A 103 -23.95 4.56 -0.10
CA TYR A 103 -23.79 5.10 -1.45
C TYR A 103 -23.32 4.01 -2.42
N PHE A 104 -22.27 3.27 -2.04
CA PHE A 104 -21.77 2.18 -2.88
C PHE A 104 -22.67 0.95 -2.90
N LYS A 105 -23.35 0.64 -1.80
CA LYS A 105 -24.33 -0.45 -1.77
C LYS A 105 -25.50 -0.20 -2.72
N GLN A 106 -25.99 1.04 -2.79
CA GLN A 106 -27.10 1.42 -3.67
C GLN A 106 -26.72 1.42 -5.14
N LEU A 107 -25.56 1.99 -5.48
CA LEU A 107 -25.12 2.08 -6.87
C LEU A 107 -24.59 0.75 -7.40
N HIS A 108 -23.72 0.09 -6.62
CA HIS A 108 -22.86 -1.00 -7.09
C HIS A 108 -23.01 -2.28 -6.26
N GLY A 109 -24.06 -2.39 -5.43
CA GLY A 109 -24.23 -3.53 -4.53
C GLY A 109 -24.29 -4.89 -5.24
N LYS A 110 -24.68 -4.93 -6.52
CA LYS A 110 -24.75 -6.14 -7.34
C LYS A 110 -23.41 -6.57 -7.93
N ASP A 111 -22.36 -5.77 -7.76
CA ASP A 111 -21.05 -6.10 -8.28
C ASP A 111 -20.53 -7.38 -7.67
N GLU A 112 -20.14 -8.33 -8.52
CA GLU A 112 -19.49 -9.56 -8.08
C GLU A 112 -18.09 -9.25 -7.52
N ILE A 113 -17.83 -9.84 -6.35
CA ILE A 113 -16.62 -9.71 -5.55
C ILE A 113 -16.02 -11.10 -5.34
N VAL A 114 -14.70 -11.19 -5.53
CA VAL A 114 -13.91 -12.39 -5.26
C VAL A 114 -13.09 -12.16 -4.01
N LEU A 115 -13.48 -12.81 -2.91
CA LEU A 115 -12.69 -12.80 -1.67
C LEU A 115 -11.70 -13.96 -1.72
N VAL A 116 -10.41 -13.68 -1.56
CA VAL A 116 -9.35 -14.69 -1.58
C VAL A 116 -8.65 -14.72 -0.22
N ASP A 117 -8.60 -15.88 0.42
CA ASP A 117 -7.77 -16.07 1.59
C ASP A 117 -6.33 -16.40 1.17
N GLN A 118 -5.46 -15.39 1.23
CA GLN A 118 -4.06 -15.53 0.85
C GLN A 118 -3.22 -16.24 1.91
N ALA A 119 -3.73 -16.47 3.12
CA ALA A 119 -3.02 -17.16 4.18
C ALA A 119 -3.10 -18.69 4.04
N ILE A 120 -4.06 -19.20 3.27
CA ILE A 120 -4.30 -20.63 3.11
C ILE A 120 -3.68 -21.14 1.80
N PRO A 121 -2.85 -22.21 1.82
CA PRO A 121 -2.35 -22.86 0.62
C PRO A 121 -3.48 -23.28 -0.31
N GLY A 122 -3.35 -23.00 -1.61
CA GLY A 122 -4.41 -23.24 -2.60
C GLY A 122 -5.35 -22.06 -2.83
N TYR A 123 -5.18 -20.95 -2.09
CA TYR A 123 -5.88 -19.68 -2.29
C TYR A 123 -7.40 -19.85 -2.44
N PRO A 124 -8.09 -20.46 -1.46
CA PRO A 124 -9.52 -20.65 -1.54
C PRO A 124 -10.20 -19.29 -1.73
N TYR A 125 -11.23 -19.27 -2.57
CA TYR A 125 -11.97 -18.06 -2.89
C TYR A 125 -13.46 -18.24 -2.65
N GLU A 126 -14.11 -17.12 -2.30
CA GLU A 126 -15.55 -16.98 -2.17
C GLU A 126 -16.02 -15.95 -3.21
N LEU A 127 -17.07 -16.30 -3.96
CA LEU A 127 -17.81 -15.35 -4.78
C LEU A 127 -18.98 -14.80 -3.98
N THR A 128 -19.11 -13.49 -3.96
CA THR A 128 -20.16 -12.77 -3.23
C THR A 128 -20.48 -11.46 -3.93
N THR A 129 -21.39 -10.66 -3.40
CA THR A 129 -21.70 -9.33 -3.93
C THR A 129 -21.09 -8.23 -3.06
N LEU A 130 -20.92 -7.03 -3.63
CA LEU A 130 -20.48 -5.87 -2.86
C LEU A 130 -21.48 -5.55 -1.73
N ALA A 131 -22.77 -5.73 -1.98
CA ALA A 131 -23.80 -5.55 -0.95
C ALA A 131 -23.60 -6.48 0.24
N ASP A 132 -23.32 -7.76 0.00
CA ASP A 132 -23.08 -8.75 1.06
C ASP A 132 -21.81 -8.44 1.85
N VAL A 133 -20.75 -7.96 1.18
CA VAL A 133 -19.52 -7.53 1.87
C VAL A 133 -19.81 -6.32 2.76
N ILE A 134 -20.57 -5.35 2.27
CA ILE A 134 -20.95 -4.16 3.04
C ILE A 134 -21.82 -4.53 4.25
N ASP A 135 -22.77 -5.45 4.07
CA ASP A 135 -23.60 -5.94 5.16
C ASP A 135 -22.79 -6.73 6.19
N ASN A 136 -21.80 -7.51 5.75
CA ASN A 136 -20.86 -8.17 6.65
C ASN A 136 -20.08 -7.16 7.50
N ILE A 137 -19.53 -6.10 6.89
CA ILE A 137 -18.80 -5.04 7.59
C ILE A 137 -19.70 -4.39 8.66
N ARG A 138 -20.94 -4.04 8.31
CA ARG A 138 -21.89 -3.43 9.25
C ARG A 138 -22.32 -4.37 10.38
N GLY A 139 -22.37 -5.66 10.11
CA GLY A 139 -22.60 -6.69 11.10
C GLY A 139 -21.40 -6.98 12.01
N GLY A 140 -20.27 -6.26 11.86
CA GLY A 140 -19.05 -6.49 12.63
C GLY A 140 -18.22 -7.68 12.14
N GLY A 141 -18.53 -8.19 10.94
CA GLY A 141 -17.75 -9.24 10.30
C GLY A 141 -16.41 -8.73 9.77
N SER A 142 -15.54 -9.68 9.41
CA SER A 142 -14.17 -9.43 8.99
C SER A 142 -13.92 -9.66 7.49
N LYS A 143 -14.97 -9.81 6.67
CA LYS A 143 -14.80 -9.95 5.22
C LYS A 143 -14.16 -8.68 4.67
N TYR A 144 -13.00 -8.85 4.05
CA TYR A 144 -12.22 -7.76 3.52
C TYR A 144 -11.89 -8.02 2.05
N TYR A 145 -12.45 -7.19 1.17
CA TYR A 145 -12.11 -7.25 -0.24
C TYR A 145 -10.92 -6.35 -0.55
N ARG A 146 -9.76 -6.97 -0.77
CA ARG A 146 -8.52 -6.27 -1.07
C ARG A 146 -8.53 -5.79 -2.52
N PHE A 147 -8.47 -4.48 -2.72
CA PHE A 147 -8.39 -3.80 -4.03
C PHE A 147 -9.63 -3.99 -4.92
N TYR A 148 -10.81 -3.54 -4.47
CA TYR A 148 -11.93 -3.32 -5.38
C TYR A 148 -11.51 -2.35 -6.48
N PRO A 149 -11.48 -2.76 -7.77
CA PRO A 149 -11.07 -1.87 -8.85
C PRO A 149 -12.20 -0.91 -9.24
N LEU A 150 -12.71 -0.16 -8.25
CA LEU A 150 -13.85 0.75 -8.35
C LEU A 150 -13.73 1.66 -9.57
N LEU A 151 -12.62 2.40 -9.70
CA LEU A 151 -12.45 3.38 -10.76
C LEU A 151 -12.29 2.77 -12.16
N ALA A 152 -11.93 1.49 -12.25
CA ALA A 152 -11.86 0.79 -13.53
C ALA A 152 -13.21 0.23 -13.95
N ARG A 153 -14.03 -0.23 -12.99
CA ARG A 153 -15.38 -0.76 -13.23
C ARG A 153 -16.42 0.36 -13.41
N HIS A 154 -16.24 1.44 -12.66
CA HIS A 154 -17.17 2.56 -12.50
C HIS A 154 -16.40 3.88 -12.69
N PRO A 155 -15.96 4.20 -13.92
CA PRO A 155 -15.11 5.35 -14.21
C PRO A 155 -15.78 6.70 -13.95
N GLU A 156 -17.11 6.75 -13.80
CA GLU A 156 -17.84 7.96 -13.41
C GLU A 156 -17.34 8.55 -12.08
N HIS A 157 -16.80 7.71 -11.19
CA HIS A 157 -16.23 8.11 -9.91
C HIS A 157 -14.87 8.80 -10.01
N LEU A 158 -14.23 8.83 -11.18
CA LEU A 158 -13.03 9.65 -11.39
C LEU A 158 -13.32 11.15 -11.18
N ASN A 159 -14.57 11.57 -11.36
CA ASN A 159 -15.00 12.95 -11.15
C ASN A 159 -15.19 13.33 -9.68
N ASP A 160 -14.96 12.40 -8.74
CA ASP A 160 -15.11 12.65 -7.31
C ASP A 160 -13.78 13.06 -6.61
N PHE A 161 -12.71 13.31 -7.37
CA PHE A 161 -11.36 13.68 -6.91
C PHE A 161 -10.85 14.99 -7.53
#